data_AF-A0AAX3XBQ4-F1
#
_entry.id   AF-A0AAX3XBQ4-F1
#
_cell.length_a   1.000
_cell.length_b   1.000
_cell.length_c   1.000
_cell.angle_alpha   90.00
_cell.angle_beta   90.00
_cell.angle_gamma   90.00
#
_symmetry.space_group_name_H-M   'P 1'
#
loop_
_entity.id
_entity.type
_entity.pdbx_description
1 polymer ?
#
loop_
_entity_poly.entity_id
_entity_poly.type
_entity_poly.pdbx_seq_one_letter_code
_entity_poly.pdbx_strand_id
1 'polypeptide(L)'
;MKNQQNQAAVIAFVLRLFYYYSKGGLMANLNIRIDDTIKQRAFLAFDNLGINPSEAIRTFLTYVADTGRMPIKQIIVSDEDTELYEVVKKRLNEPEKITATTLDELFS
;
A
#
# COMPACT_ATOMS: atom_id res chain seq x y z
N MET A 1 23.41 33.86 -29.76
CA MET A 1 24.10 32.79 -29.00
C MET A 1 23.87 32.85 -27.49
N LYS A 2 24.02 34.00 -26.80
CA LYS A 2 23.83 34.12 -25.33
C LYS A 2 22.41 33.75 -24.82
N ASN A 3 21.37 34.07 -25.59
CA ASN A 3 19.98 33.84 -25.17
C ASN A 3 19.58 32.36 -25.17
N GLN A 4 20.11 31.57 -26.12
CA GLN A 4 19.86 30.13 -26.20
C GLN A 4 20.61 29.36 -25.12
N GLN A 5 21.81 29.81 -24.75
CA GLN A 5 22.60 29.23 -23.64
C GLN A 5 21.93 29.49 -22.29
N ASN A 6 21.35 30.67 -22.07
CA ASN A 6 20.54 30.97 -20.89
C ASN A 6 19.24 30.14 -20.84
N GLN A 7 18.56 29.96 -21.98
CA GLN A 7 17.36 29.11 -22.03
C GLN A 7 17.70 27.64 -21.76
N ALA A 8 18.79 27.12 -22.29
CA ALA A 8 19.26 25.77 -22.01
C ALA A 8 19.61 25.59 -20.53
N ALA A 9 20.24 26.58 -19.89
CA ALA A 9 20.54 26.55 -18.46
C ALA A 9 19.27 26.57 -17.59
N VAL A 10 18.26 27.36 -17.97
CA VAL A 10 16.96 27.39 -17.27
C VAL A 10 16.22 26.07 -17.42
N ILE A 11 16.17 25.50 -18.62
CA ILE A 11 15.54 24.19 -18.86
C ILE A 11 16.26 23.09 -18.09
N ALA A 12 17.59 23.06 -18.10
CA ALA A 12 18.37 22.10 -17.32
C ALA A 12 18.13 22.26 -15.81
N PHE A 13 17.96 23.50 -15.31
CA PHE A 13 17.63 23.76 -13.91
C PHE A 13 16.22 23.29 -13.55
N VAL A 14 15.22 23.57 -14.39
CA VAL A 14 13.84 23.12 -14.18
C VAL A 14 13.74 21.60 -14.27
N LEU A 15 14.40 20.96 -15.23
CA LEU A 15 14.47 19.51 -15.34
C LEU A 15 15.22 18.89 -14.16
N ARG A 16 16.29 19.53 -13.67
CA ARG A 16 17.01 19.09 -12.47
C ARG A 16 16.14 19.20 -11.22
N LEU A 17 15.39 20.29 -11.07
CA LEU A 17 14.43 20.45 -9.97
C LEU A 17 13.31 19.41 -10.06
N PHE A 18 12.74 19.19 -11.23
CA PHE A 18 11.72 18.17 -11.46
C PHE A 18 12.24 16.76 -11.19
N TYR A 19 13.46 16.44 -11.66
CA TYR A 19 14.14 15.18 -11.38
C TYR A 19 14.39 14.99 -9.87
N TYR A 20 14.84 16.05 -9.17
CA TYR A 20 15.05 16.01 -7.72
C TYR A 20 13.74 15.82 -6.97
N TYR A 21 12.68 16.51 -7.39
CA TYR A 21 11.34 16.40 -6.81
C TYR A 21 10.72 15.02 -7.07
N SER A 22 11.05 14.39 -8.19
CA SER A 22 10.52 13.08 -8.61
C SER A 22 11.26 11.88 -7.99
N LYS A 23 12.54 12.01 -7.60
CA LYS A 23 13.37 10.86 -7.17
C LYS A 23 13.66 10.78 -5.67
N GLY A 24 13.34 11.79 -4.87
CA GLY A 24 13.59 11.73 -3.43
C GLY A 24 13.26 13.05 -2.76
N GLY A 25 12.02 13.17 -2.30
CA GLY A 25 11.58 14.31 -1.53
C GLY A 25 12.48 14.55 -0.32
N LEU A 26 12.75 15.83 -0.07
CA LEU A 26 13.29 16.35 1.19
C LEU A 26 12.75 15.52 2.38
N MET A 27 13.64 15.08 3.27
CA MET A 27 13.25 14.32 4.46
C MET A 27 12.11 15.05 5.20
N ALA A 28 10.90 14.50 5.14
CA ALA A 28 9.73 15.04 5.80
C ALA A 28 9.55 14.37 7.17
N ASN A 29 9.12 15.14 8.16
CA ASN A 29 8.77 14.64 9.48
C ASN A 29 7.26 14.45 9.59
N LEU A 30 6.83 13.32 10.16
CA LEU A 30 5.42 13.00 10.39
C LEU A 30 5.20 12.79 11.90
N ASN A 31 4.36 13.64 12.50
CA ASN A 31 3.94 13.51 13.88
C ASN A 31 2.46 13.09 13.93
N ILE A 32 2.18 11.97 14.58
CA ILE A 32 0.84 11.38 14.66
C ILE A 32 0.47 11.20 16.12
N ARG A 33 -0.72 11.66 16.51
CA ARG A 33 -1.29 11.37 17.84
C ARG A 33 -1.94 10.00 17.81
N ILE A 34 -1.54 9.15 18.75
CA ILE A 34 -2.10 7.82 18.95
C ILE A 34 -2.27 7.56 20.45
N ASP A 35 -3.20 6.68 20.78
CA ASP A 35 -3.36 6.20 22.16
C ASP A 35 -2.10 5.45 22.62
N ASP A 36 -1.72 5.65 23.88
CA ASP A 36 -0.47 5.10 24.42
C ASP A 36 -0.51 3.57 24.50
N THR A 37 -1.65 2.98 24.83
CA THR A 37 -1.80 1.52 24.89
C THR A 37 -1.68 0.89 23.50
N ILE A 38 -2.15 1.58 22.46
CA ILE A 38 -2.02 1.14 21.07
C ILE A 38 -0.56 1.25 20.64
N LYS A 39 0.10 2.37 20.96
CA LYS A 39 1.52 2.59 20.66
C LYS A 39 2.39 1.46 21.23
N GLN A 40 2.24 1.17 22.52
CA GLN A 40 3.04 0.15 23.19
C GLN A 40 2.85 -1.23 22.54
N ARG A 41 1.60 -1.66 22.33
CA ARG A 41 1.28 -2.95 21.71
C ARG A 41 1.80 -3.05 20.27
N ALA A 42 1.63 -2.00 19.47
CA ALA A 42 2.11 -1.98 18.10
C ALA A 42 3.65 -2.04 18.04
N PHE A 43 4.34 -1.31 18.92
CA PHE A 43 5.81 -1.30 18.96
C PHE A 43 6.37 -2.67 19.37
N LEU A 44 5.76 -3.34 20.34
CA LEU A 44 6.12 -4.73 20.70
C LEU A 44 5.88 -5.70 19.55
N ALA A 45 4.76 -5.56 18.83
CA ALA A 45 4.48 -6.40 17.67
C ALA A 45 5.50 -6.18 16.54
N PHE A 46 5.88 -4.92 16.27
CA PHE A 46 6.92 -4.61 15.29
C PHE A 46 8.29 -5.17 15.68
N ASP A 47 8.66 -5.09 16.96
CA ASP A 47 9.91 -5.64 17.49
C ASP A 47 9.97 -7.16 17.32
N ASN A 48 8.88 -7.86 17.67
CA ASN A 48 8.75 -9.31 17.45
C ASN A 48 8.87 -9.71 15.97
N LEU A 49 8.49 -8.82 15.05
CA LEU A 49 8.62 -9.01 13.61
C LEU A 49 9.98 -8.56 13.05
N GLY A 50 10.85 -7.96 13.89
CA GLY A 50 12.15 -7.43 13.48
C GLY A 50 12.06 -6.18 12.58
N ILE A 51 10.94 -5.46 12.60
CA ILE A 51 10.68 -4.30 11.74
C ILE A 51 10.70 -3.03 12.61
N ASN A 52 11.37 -1.98 12.17
CA ASN A 52 11.30 -0.69 12.84
C ASN A 52 9.94 -0.01 12.57
N PRO A 53 9.25 0.55 13.59
CA PRO A 53 8.02 1.31 13.39
C PRO A 53 8.10 2.38 12.29
N SER A 54 9.20 3.12 12.18
CA SER A 54 9.36 4.14 11.13
C SER A 54 9.40 3.53 9.72
N GLU A 55 9.97 2.34 9.58
CA GLU A 55 10.01 1.61 8.32
C GLU A 55 8.62 1.06 7.97
N ALA A 56 7.90 0.48 8.94
CA ALA A 56 6.53 0.03 8.74
C ALA A 56 5.61 1.15 8.23
N ILE A 57 5.67 2.33 8.87
CA ILE A 57 4.89 3.50 8.43
C ILE A 57 5.34 4.00 7.06
N ARG A 58 6.64 4.01 6.76
CA ARG A 58 7.13 4.39 5.43
C ARG A 58 6.58 3.45 4.37
N THR A 59 6.68 2.14 4.57
CA THR A 59 6.18 1.13 3.64
C THR A 59 4.67 1.28 3.41
N PHE A 60 3.91 1.53 4.49
CA PHE A 60 2.49 1.81 4.39
C PHE A 60 2.20 3.03 3.49
N LEU A 61 2.89 4.15 3.73
CA LEU A 61 2.70 5.38 2.93
C LEU A 61 3.13 5.19 1.48
N THR A 62 4.24 4.48 1.24
CA THR A 62 4.70 4.13 -0.11
C THR A 62 3.65 3.32 -0.85
N TYR A 63 3.08 2.29 -0.21
CA TYR A 63 2.04 1.49 -0.85
C TYR A 63 0.84 2.34 -1.26
N VAL A 64 0.37 3.22 -0.37
CA VAL A 64 -0.76 4.11 -0.66
C VAL A 64 -0.42 5.07 -1.80
N ALA A 65 0.79 5.62 -1.81
CA ALA A 65 1.25 6.53 -2.86
C ALA A 65 1.36 5.83 -4.24
N ASP A 66 1.88 4.61 -4.28
CA ASP A 66 2.11 3.88 -5.53
C ASP A 66 0.82 3.29 -6.10
N THR A 67 -0.07 2.78 -5.24
CA THR A 67 -1.27 2.04 -5.66
C THR A 67 -2.55 2.88 -5.65
N GLY A 68 -2.55 4.00 -4.93
CA GLY A 68 -3.74 4.82 -4.67
C GLY A 68 -4.81 4.11 -3.82
N ARG A 69 -4.45 3.02 -3.13
CA ARG A 69 -5.38 2.18 -2.37
C ARG A 69 -4.89 1.93 -0.95
N MET A 70 -5.82 1.71 -0.03
CA MET A 70 -5.48 1.29 1.33
C MET A 70 -5.04 -0.19 1.31
N PRO A 71 -3.89 -0.55 1.92
CA PRO A 71 -3.39 -1.93 1.95
C PRO A 71 -4.29 -2.85 2.78
N ILE A 72 -5.03 -2.30 3.73
CA ILE A 72 -6.04 -3.00 4.51
C ILE A 72 -7.39 -2.46 4.07
N LYS A 73 -8.18 -3.29 3.39
CA LYS A 73 -9.61 -3.00 3.24
C LYS A 73 -10.25 -3.25 4.60
N GLN A 74 -10.74 -2.20 5.24
CA GLN A 74 -11.79 -2.38 6.24
C GLN A 74 -13.00 -2.89 5.48
N ILE A 75 -13.10 -4.21 5.34
CA ILE A 75 -14.35 -4.84 4.95
C ILE A 75 -15.25 -4.61 6.15
N ILE A 76 -15.93 -3.46 6.17
CA ILE A 76 -17.25 -3.43 6.79
C ILE A 76 -17.97 -4.48 5.96
N VAL A 77 -18.15 -5.68 6.52
CA VAL A 77 -19.02 -6.68 5.94
C VAL A 77 -20.36 -5.97 5.92
N SER A 78 -20.70 -5.37 4.78
CA SER A 78 -22.06 -4.90 4.56
C SER A 78 -22.95 -6.12 4.73
N ASP A 79 -24.18 -5.96 5.21
CA ASP A 79 -25.05 -7.11 5.45
C ASP A 79 -25.18 -8.01 4.18
N GLU A 80 -25.03 -7.41 2.99
CA GLU A 80 -24.98 -8.07 1.68
C GLU A 80 -23.81 -9.06 1.50
N ASP A 81 -22.65 -8.81 2.10
CA ASP A 81 -21.44 -9.65 1.96
C ASP A 81 -21.34 -10.75 3.03
N THR A 82 -22.20 -10.72 4.05
CA THR A 82 -22.22 -11.71 5.15
C THR A 82 -22.53 -13.11 4.62
N GLU A 83 -23.50 -13.21 3.70
CA GLU A 83 -23.89 -14.48 3.08
C GLU A 83 -22.74 -15.09 2.28
N LEU A 84 -21.97 -14.26 1.56
CA LEU A 84 -20.81 -14.72 0.81
C LEU A 84 -19.70 -15.22 1.75
N TYR A 85 -19.52 -14.56 2.89
CA TYR A 85 -18.54 -14.96 3.89
C TYR A 85 -18.85 -16.32 4.52
N GLU A 86 -20.12 -16.60 4.80
CA GLU A 86 -20.56 -17.90 5.32
C GLU A 86 -20.43 -19.02 4.27
N VAL A 87 -20.71 -18.72 2.99
CA VAL A 87 -20.45 -19.66 1.88
C VAL A 87 -18.96 -19.99 1.76
N VAL A 88 -18.08 -18.99 1.87
CA VAL A 88 -16.63 -19.21 1.83
C VAL A 88 -16.16 -20.07 2.99
N LYS A 89 -16.58 -19.76 4.23
CA LYS A 89 -16.25 -20.60 5.41
C LYS A 89 -16.71 -22.04 5.24
N LYS A 90 -17.94 -22.25 4.76
CA LYS A 90 -18.48 -23.60 4.51
C LYS A 90 -17.64 -24.36 3.50
N ARG A 91 -17.27 -23.73 2.37
CA ARG A 91 -16.45 -24.36 1.32
C ARG A 91 -15.00 -24.63 1.76
N LEU A 92 -14.43 -23.79 2.60
CA LEU A 92 -13.11 -24.04 3.20
C LEU A 92 -13.13 -25.26 4.14
N ASN A 93 -14.25 -25.52 4.81
CA ASN A 93 -14.42 -26.69 5.69
C ASN A 93 -14.78 -27.99 4.94
N GLU A 94 -15.21 -27.89 3.67
CA GLU A 94 -15.57 -29.04 2.80
C GLU A 94 -14.77 -29.00 1.48
N PRO A 95 -13.42 -29.01 1.52
CA PRO A 95 -12.58 -28.81 0.34
C PRO A 95 -12.74 -29.91 -0.72
N GLU A 96 -13.16 -31.11 -0.31
CA GLU A 96 -13.43 -32.25 -1.20
C GLU A 96 -14.58 -32.01 -2.19
N LYS A 97 -15.42 -31.00 -1.94
CA LYS A 97 -16.52 -30.60 -2.84
C LYS A 97 -16.09 -29.63 -3.93
N ILE A 98 -14.82 -29.20 -3.94
CA ILE A 98 -14.27 -28.32 -4.97
C ILE A 98 -13.76 -29.20 -6.12
N THR A 99 -14.48 -29.19 -7.23
CA THR A 99 -14.06 -29.90 -8.44
C THR A 99 -12.98 -29.11 -9.15
N ALA A 100 -11.85 -29.76 -9.43
CA ALA A 100 -10.85 -29.22 -10.34
C ALA A 100 -11.38 -29.36 -11.77
N THR A 101 -11.66 -28.24 -12.40
CA THR A 101 -12.17 -28.16 -13.78
C THR A 101 -11.21 -27.29 -14.60
N THR A 102 -11.05 -27.63 -15.87
CA THR A 102 -10.21 -26.86 -16.80
C THR A 102 -10.95 -25.64 -17.34
N LEU A 103 -10.22 -24.65 -17.87
CA LEU A 103 -10.83 -23.43 -18.39
C LEU A 103 -11.80 -23.73 -19.56
N ASP A 104 -11.45 -24.70 -20.42
CA ASP A 104 -12.28 -25.12 -21.55
C ASP A 104 -13.59 -25.78 -21.08
N GLU A 105 -13.57 -26.59 -20.03
CA GLU A 105 -14.77 -27.22 -19.45
C GLU A 105 -15.70 -26.22 -18.74
N LEU A 106 -15.18 -25.07 -18.29
CA LEU A 106 -15.99 -24.02 -17.64
C LEU A 106 -16.78 -23.16 -18.65
N PHE A 107 -16.33 -23.13 -19.90
CA PHE A 107 -16.90 -22.27 -20.95
C PHE A 107 -17.44 -23.05 -22.16
N SER A 108 -17.44 -24.39 -22.13
CA SER A 108 -18.08 -25.27 -23.12
C SER A 108 -19.56 -25.51 -22.80
#